data_AF-A0A7X8X9C9-F1
#
_entry.id   AF-A0A7X8X9C9-F1
#
_cell.length_a   1.000
_cell.length_b   1.000
_cell.length_c   1.000
_cell.angle_alpha   90.00
_cell.angle_beta   90.00
_cell.angle_gamma   90.00
#
_symmetry.space_group_name_H-M   'P 1'
#
loop_
_entity.id
_entity.type
_entity.pdbx_description
1 polymer ?
#
loop_
_entity_poly.entity_id
_entity_poly.type
_entity_poly.pdbx_seq_one_letter_code
_entity_poly.pdbx_strand_id
1 'polypeptide(L)' 'EIYAAVPVDGKLRLAIGGVYSYYEFAWPLSDRLTDSKWRELLNAGETPPQPNWTEAFIAP' A
#
# COMPACT_ATOMS: atom_id res chain seq x y z
N GLU A 1 -2.66 1.23 -7.60
CA GLU A 1 -3.76 0.40 -8.12
C GLU A 1 -3.15 -0.79 -8.85
N ILE A 2 -3.89 -1.90 -9.02
CA ILE A 2 -3.45 -3.04 -9.83
C ILE A 2 -4.41 -3.25 -11.00
N TYR A 3 -3.85 -3.60 -12.15
CA TYR A 3 -4.58 -3.96 -13.35
C TYR A 3 -4.43 -5.46 -13.61
N ALA A 4 -5.54 -6.15 -13.85
CA ALA A 4 -5.54 -7.56 -14.20
C ALA A 4 -6.35 -7.80 -15.48
N ALA A 5 -5.79 -8.56 -16.42
CA ALA A 5 -6.53 -9.03 -17.58
C ALA A 5 -7.26 -10.32 -17.21
N VAL A 6 -8.59 -10.29 -17.21
CA VAL A 6 -9.44 -11.40 -16.77
C VAL A 6 -10.41 -11.83 -17.88
N PRO A 7 -10.58 -13.14 -18.15
CA PRO A 7 -11.58 -13.62 -19.09
C PRO A 7 -12.98 -13.56 -18.45
N VAL A 8 -13.91 -12.89 -19.12
CA VAL A 8 -15.32 -12.79 -18.69
C VAL A 8 -16.21 -12.99 -19.93
N ASP A 9 -17.03 -14.04 -19.92
CA ASP A 9 -17.91 -14.43 -21.04
C ASP A 9 -17.16 -14.63 -22.36
N GLY A 10 -15.99 -15.28 -22.31
CA GLY A 10 -15.15 -15.56 -23.48
C GLY A 10 -14.45 -14.33 -24.07
N LYS A 11 -14.53 -13.17 -23.41
CA LYS A 11 -13.83 -11.94 -23.81
C LYS A 11 -12.86 -11.50 -22.72
N LEU A 12 -11.67 -11.06 -23.11
CA LEU A 12 -10.71 -10.49 -22.17
C LEU A 12 -11.18 -9.09 -21.73
N ARG A 13 -11.18 -8.83 -20.42
CA ARG A 13 -11.51 -7.53 -19.82
C ARG A 13 -10.37 -7.08 -18.91
N LEU A 14 -10.18 -5.78 -18.79
CA LEU A 14 -9.30 -5.20 -17.77
C LEU A 14 -10.10 -4.94 -16.50
N ALA A 15 -9.64 -5.50 -15.38
CA ALA A 15 -10.12 -5.18 -14.05
C ALA A 15 -9.11 -4.27 -13.35
N ILE A 16 -9.60 -3.31 -12.58
CA ILE A 16 -8.81 -2.40 -11.75
C ILE A 16 -9.22 -2.58 -10.29
N GLY A 17 -8.24 -2.56 -9.39
CA GLY A 17 -8.47 -2.67 -7.96
C GLY A 17 -7.47 -1.90 -7.12
N GLY A 18 -7.88 -1.59 -5.89
CA GLY A 18 -6.98 -1.08 -4.86
C GLY A 18 -6.00 -2.14 -4.39
N VAL A 19 -4.80 -1.71 -4.03
CA VAL A 19 -3.79 -2.53 -3.35
C VAL A 19 -3.41 -1.85 -2.04
N TYR A 20 -2.99 -2.64 -1.06
CA TYR A 20 -2.45 -2.10 0.18
C TYR A 20 -0.98 -1.73 -0.01
N SER A 21 -0.58 -0.62 0.61
CA SER A 21 0.82 -0.25 0.80
C SER A 21 1.37 -0.92 2.06
N TYR A 22 2.59 -1.44 2.00
CA TYR A 22 3.28 -2.02 3.15
C TYR A 22 4.35 -1.04 3.67
N TYR A 23 4.42 -0.90 4.98
CA TYR A 23 5.42 -0.07 5.67
C TYR A 23 6.01 -0.88 6.83
N GLU A 24 7.34 -0.84 6.96
CA GLU A 24 8.05 -1.37 8.12
C GLU A 24 9.08 -0.35 8.59
N PHE A 25 9.06 -0.02 9.88
CA PHE A 25 9.93 0.99 10.47
C PHE A 25 9.98 0.84 11.99
N ALA A 26 11.06 1.31 12.60
CA ALA A 26 11.17 1.36 14.05
C ALA A 26 10.23 2.43 14.63
N TRP A 27 9.56 2.09 15.72
CA TRP A 27 8.67 3.02 16.41
C TRP A 27 8.86 2.93 17.93
N PRO A 28 8.90 4.05 18.68
CA PRO A 28 9.15 4.00 20.12
C PRO A 28 8.09 3.20 20.88
N LEU A 29 8.51 2.23 21.70
CA LEU A 29 7.59 1.39 22.48
C LEU A 29 6.73 2.21 23.46
N SER A 30 7.28 3.30 24.01
CA SER A 30 6.58 4.22 24.91
C SER A 30 5.48 5.02 24.22
N ASP A 31 5.49 5.08 22.88
CA ASP A 31 4.53 5.77 22.05
C ASP A 31 3.84 4.75 21.14
N ARG A 32 2.93 3.92 21.67
CA ARG A 32 2.25 2.92 20.82
C ARG A 32 1.53 3.60 19.65
N LEU A 33 1.95 3.30 18.42
CA LEU A 33 1.28 3.80 17.22
C LEU A 33 -0.13 3.22 17.14
N THR A 34 -1.14 4.08 17.21
CA THR A 34 -2.55 3.71 17.09
C THR A 34 -3.04 3.95 15.67
N ASP A 35 -4.12 3.28 15.28
CA ASP A 35 -4.71 3.43 13.94
C ASP A 35 -5.12 4.89 13.64
N SER A 36 -5.56 5.66 14.64
CA SER A 36 -5.94 7.07 14.47
C SER A 36 -4.71 7.93 14.19
N LYS A 37 -3.64 7.76 14.98
CA LYS A 37 -2.38 8.46 14.77
C LYS A 37 -1.74 8.07 13.44
N TRP A 38 -1.82 6.79 13.04
CA TRP A 38 -1.38 6.35 11.73
C TRP A 38 -2.15 7.03 10.59
N ARG A 39 -3.48 7.17 10.71
CA ARG A 39 -4.31 7.91 9.75
C ARG A 39 -3.94 9.39 9.66
N GLU A 40 -3.59 10.02 10.77
CA GLU A 40 -3.11 11.41 10.78
C GLU A 40 -1.79 11.56 10.03
N LEU A 41 -0.81 10.67 10.27
CA LEU A 41 0.47 10.65 9.54
C LEU A 41 0.28 10.46 8.03
N LEU A 42 -0.62 9.55 7.63
CA LEU A 42 -0.99 9.33 6.23
C LEU A 42 -1.53 10.62 5.59
N ASN A 43 -2.47 11.29 6.26
CA ASN A 43 -3.09 12.51 5.76
C ASN A 43 -2.13 13.71 5.73
N ALA A 44 -1.16 13.75 6.63
CA ALA A 44 -0.12 14.77 6.68
C ALA A 44 1.00 14.56 5.64
N GLY A 45 1.08 13.38 5.01
CA GLY A 45 2.18 13.03 4.11
C GLY A 45 3.50 12.76 4.84
N GLU A 46 3.45 12.53 6.16
CA GLU A 46 4.62 12.23 7.00
C GLU A 46 4.89 10.73 7.10
N THR A 47 4.55 9.98 6.05
CA THR A 47 4.72 8.53 6.03
C THR A 47 6.19 8.16 5.92
N PRO A 48 6.66 7.15 6.66
CA PRO A 48 8.00 6.60 6.45
C PRO A 48 8.15 6.04 5.04
N PRO A 49 9.38 5.92 4.53
CA PRO A 49 9.62 5.29 3.23
C PRO A 49 9.16 3.83 3.25
N GLN A 50 8.71 3.34 2.09
CA GLN A 50 8.48 1.91 1.91
C GLN A 50 9.82 1.17 1.92
N PRO A 51 9.85 -0.10 2.34
CA PRO A 51 11.08 -0.87 2.36
C PRO A 51 11.61 -1.12 0.95
N ASN A 52 12.91 -0.93 0.71
CA ASN A 52 13.49 -1.04 -0.64
C ASN A 52 13.22 -2.38 -1.33
N TRP A 53 13.03 -3.48 -0.57
CA TRP A 53 12.75 -4.79 -1.16
C TRP A 53 11.39 -4.86 -1.87
N THR A 54 10.46 -3.93 -1.57
CA THR A 54 9.15 -3.89 -2.22
C THR A 54 9.22 -3.36 -3.66
N GLU A 55 10.29 -2.66 -4.02
CA GLU A 55 10.52 -2.14 -5.39
C GLU A 55 10.54 -3.27 -6.44
N ALA A 56 10.87 -4.50 -6.05
CA ALA A 56 10.93 -5.64 -6.97
C ALA A 56 9.57 -6.06 -7.52
N PHE A 57 8.46 -5.65 -6.90
CA PHE A 57 7.10 -6.07 -7.31
C PHE A 57 6.05 -4.95 -7.23
N ILE A 58 6.38 -3.78 -6.69
CA ILE A 58 5.51 -2.60 -6.76
C ILE A 58 5.77 -1.88 -8.08
N ALA A 59 4.69 -1.62 -8.83
CA ALA A 59 4.75 -0.79 -10.02
C ALA A 59 4.83 0.70 -9.62
N PRO A 60 5.62 1.53 -10.35
CA PRO A 60 5.71 2.96 -10.13
C PRO A 60 4.41 3.71 -10.45
#